data_AF-A0AAD5GYX3-F1
#
_entry.id   AF-A0AAD5GYX3-F1
#
_cell.length_a   1.000
_cell.length_b   1.000
_cell.length_c   1.000
_cell.angle_alpha   90.00
_cell.angle_beta   90.00
_cell.angle_gamma   90.00
#
_symmetry.space_group_name_H-M   'P 1'
#
loop_
_entity.id
_entity.type
_entity.pdbx_description
1 polymer ?
#
loop_
_entity_poly.entity_id
_entity_poly.type
_entity_poly.pdbx_seq_one_letter_code
_entity_poly.pdbx_strand_id
1 'polypeptide(L)'
;MHCWHLPPVPTSVQPPPAPPPRPPPPRPPAPPYSFVPLSADQRRRADELVTVFENSSTEPKYNFAADLGDGRGITFGRAGFTTGTGDGLWVVNRYVQAKPVNNTLAPYVPALARILAERTGNASALSEAEEYGVPINDTTGLDGFAEAVQALGGDPLFRQVQDSAMDSLYYNPSQRASAALGLRLPLSKAQLYDTWVQHGSADPQSPVFARSANGIISYVDKKLGGYPLQGVNETLWLEAGAFQLDRPLRLLWDRCTALDPQVGYHPRGPCTNQSAGVLSVGGVDYGSFDIP
;
A
#
# COMPACT_ATOMS: atom_id res chain seq x y z
N MET A 1 -9.44 92.91 -36.92
CA MET A 1 -9.45 91.46 -36.59
C MET A 1 -8.49 91.26 -35.43
N HIS A 2 -8.98 90.93 -34.24
CA HIS A 2 -8.17 90.68 -33.04
C HIS A 2 -8.09 89.17 -32.81
N CYS A 3 -6.89 88.61 -32.85
CA CYS A 3 -6.64 87.22 -32.49
C CYS A 3 -6.46 87.11 -30.98
N TRP A 4 -7.27 86.26 -30.35
CA TRP A 4 -7.14 85.85 -28.95
C TRP A 4 -6.05 84.77 -28.83
N HIS A 5 -5.10 84.94 -27.90
CA HIS A 5 -4.19 83.88 -27.48
C HIS A 5 -4.83 83.08 -26.33
N LEU A 6 -4.85 81.75 -26.47
CA LEU A 6 -5.27 80.82 -25.42
C LEU A 6 -4.12 80.59 -24.43
N PRO A 7 -4.40 80.47 -23.12
CA PRO A 7 -3.39 80.19 -22.10
C PRO A 7 -2.90 78.72 -22.17
N PRO A 8 -1.68 78.43 -21.67
CA PRO A 8 -1.11 77.09 -21.69
C PRO A 8 -1.85 76.12 -20.75
N VAL A 9 -1.92 74.85 -21.17
CA VAL A 9 -2.54 73.74 -20.41
C VAL A 9 -1.65 73.35 -19.22
N PRO A 10 -2.19 73.12 -18.01
CA PRO A 10 -1.40 72.68 -16.86
C PRO A 10 -0.89 71.25 -17.07
N THR A 11 0.40 71.02 -16.80
CA THR A 11 1.01 69.69 -16.77
C THR A 11 0.49 68.89 -15.56
N SER A 12 -0.08 67.70 -15.82
CA SER A 12 -0.56 66.82 -14.75
C SER A 12 0.63 66.22 -14.01
N VAL A 13 0.75 66.48 -12.71
CA VAL A 13 1.73 65.82 -11.84
C VAL A 13 1.27 64.39 -11.58
N GLN A 14 2.04 63.39 -12.01
CA GLN A 14 1.75 61.99 -11.68
C GLN A 14 1.93 61.74 -10.17
N PRO A 15 1.01 61.01 -9.51
CA PRO A 15 1.19 60.61 -8.13
C PRO A 15 2.37 59.64 -7.97
N PRO A 16 3.06 59.67 -6.82
CA PRO A 16 4.20 58.79 -6.58
C PRO A 16 3.79 57.30 -6.61
N PRO A 17 4.71 56.41 -7.02
CA PRO A 17 4.45 54.97 -7.06
C PRO A 17 4.11 54.43 -5.67
N ALA A 18 3.14 53.53 -5.60
CA ALA A 18 2.75 52.86 -4.36
C ALA A 18 3.94 52.05 -3.80
N PRO A 19 4.13 52.02 -2.47
CA PRO A 19 5.15 51.20 -1.85
C PRO A 19 4.89 49.70 -2.11
N PRO A 20 5.94 48.87 -2.18
CA PRO A 20 5.80 47.44 -2.41
C PRO A 20 4.94 46.78 -1.32
N PRO A 21 4.14 45.76 -1.66
CA PRO A 21 3.34 45.03 -0.69
C PRO A 21 4.24 44.42 0.39
N ARG A 22 3.81 44.55 1.66
CA ARG A 22 4.56 43.95 2.78
C ARG A 22 4.59 42.42 2.62
N PRO A 23 5.70 41.76 2.98
CA PRO A 23 5.72 40.31 3.08
C PRO A 23 4.60 39.82 4.00
N PRO A 24 3.92 38.72 3.68
CA PRO A 24 2.94 38.13 4.59
C PRO A 24 3.61 37.77 5.92
N PRO A 25 2.89 37.86 7.05
CA PRO A 25 3.43 37.49 8.34
C PRO A 25 3.91 36.03 8.32
N PRO A 26 4.97 35.68 9.07
CA PRO A 26 5.44 34.31 9.17
C PRO A 26 4.31 33.41 9.67
N ARG A 27 4.12 32.28 8.98
CA ARG A 27 3.08 31.30 9.32
C ARG A 27 3.40 30.75 10.72
N PRO A 28 2.43 30.60 11.63
CA PRO A 28 2.66 29.97 12.92
C PRO A 28 3.34 28.61 12.74
N PRO A 29 4.26 28.21 13.63
CA PRO A 29 4.87 26.89 13.56
C PRO A 29 3.76 25.82 13.59
N ALA A 30 3.87 24.84 12.70
CA ALA A 30 2.91 23.75 12.65
C ALA A 30 2.86 23.05 14.02
N PRO A 31 1.68 22.58 14.47
CA PRO A 31 1.57 21.82 15.71
C PRO A 31 2.50 20.60 15.65
N PRO A 32 3.02 20.15 16.81
CA PRO A 32 3.84 18.96 16.86
C PRO A 32 3.09 17.77 16.26
N TYR A 33 3.82 16.93 15.53
CA TYR A 33 3.25 15.76 14.89
C TYR A 33 2.60 14.83 15.94
N SER A 34 1.40 14.35 15.61
CA SER A 34 0.73 13.26 16.31
C SER A 34 0.21 12.28 15.26
N PHE A 35 0.50 10.99 15.44
CA PHE A 35 0.02 9.97 14.52
C PHE A 35 -1.48 9.75 14.72
N VAL A 36 -2.24 9.96 13.66
CA VAL A 36 -3.67 9.65 13.61
C VAL A 36 -3.84 8.33 12.85
N PRO A 37 -4.34 7.25 13.48
CA PRO A 37 -4.63 5.99 12.78
C PRO A 37 -5.68 6.19 11.68
N LEU A 38 -5.74 5.27 10.71
CA LEU A 38 -6.86 5.23 9.77
C LEU A 38 -8.19 5.05 10.53
N SER A 39 -9.22 5.78 10.10
CA SER A 39 -10.59 5.51 10.56
C SER A 39 -11.05 4.12 10.11
N ALA A 40 -12.14 3.61 10.69
CA ALA A 40 -12.70 2.32 10.29
C ALA A 40 -13.03 2.27 8.79
N ASP A 41 -13.60 3.35 8.23
CA ASP A 41 -13.90 3.44 6.80
C ASP A 41 -12.63 3.50 5.94
N GLN A 42 -11.61 4.25 6.37
CA GLN A 42 -10.33 4.32 5.66
C GLN A 42 -9.60 2.97 5.70
N ARG A 43 -9.65 2.27 6.83
CA ARG A 43 -9.11 0.91 6.95
C ARG A 43 -9.83 -0.06 6.02
N ARG A 44 -11.17 -0.05 6.00
CA ARG A 44 -11.96 -0.89 5.09
C ARG A 44 -11.54 -0.67 3.64
N ARG A 45 -11.42 0.59 3.21
CA ARG A 45 -10.97 0.92 1.84
C ARG A 45 -9.55 0.45 1.57
N ALA A 46 -8.64 0.56 2.55
CA ALA A 46 -7.28 0.04 2.41
C ALA A 46 -7.28 -1.49 2.24
N ASP A 47 -8.13 -2.22 2.97
CA ASP A 47 -8.29 -3.67 2.79
C ASP A 47 -8.92 -4.01 1.42
N GLU A 48 -9.90 -3.24 0.93
CA GLU A 48 -10.49 -3.40 -0.40
C GLU A 48 -9.44 -3.20 -1.51
N LEU A 49 -8.57 -2.18 -1.37
CA LEU A 49 -7.47 -1.92 -2.32
C LEU A 49 -6.50 -3.10 -2.40
N VAL A 50 -6.04 -3.60 -1.25
CA VAL A 50 -5.20 -4.80 -1.19
C VAL A 50 -5.91 -5.98 -1.86
N THR A 51 -7.20 -6.17 -1.55
CA THR A 51 -7.98 -7.27 -2.13
C THR A 51 -8.09 -7.16 -3.65
N VAL A 52 -8.18 -5.95 -4.20
CA VAL A 52 -8.22 -5.75 -5.65
C VAL A 52 -6.88 -6.07 -6.28
N PHE A 53 -5.76 -5.71 -5.66
CA PHE A 53 -4.46 -6.11 -6.15
C PHE A 53 -4.28 -7.63 -6.10
N GLU A 54 -4.69 -8.28 -5.01
CA GLU A 54 -4.55 -9.73 -4.89
C GLU A 54 -5.50 -10.52 -5.80
N ASN A 55 -6.77 -10.08 -5.89
CA ASN A 55 -7.86 -10.93 -6.37
C ASN A 55 -8.76 -10.26 -7.42
N SER A 56 -8.43 -9.05 -7.89
CA SER A 56 -9.28 -8.27 -8.82
C SER A 56 -10.74 -8.14 -8.34
N SER A 57 -10.93 -8.03 -7.02
CA SER A 57 -12.22 -8.06 -6.33
C SER A 57 -12.13 -7.19 -5.08
N THR A 58 -13.20 -6.50 -4.70
CA THR A 58 -13.28 -5.81 -3.40
C THR A 58 -13.62 -6.78 -2.26
N GLU A 59 -14.15 -7.95 -2.58
CA GLU A 59 -14.51 -8.99 -1.63
C GLU A 59 -13.33 -9.95 -1.36
N PRO A 60 -12.89 -10.11 -0.10
CA PRO A 60 -11.79 -10.99 0.26
C PRO A 60 -12.04 -12.46 -0.10
N LYS A 61 -11.04 -13.09 -0.73
CA LYS A 61 -11.11 -14.51 -1.14
C LYS A 61 -10.50 -15.44 -0.08
N TYR A 62 -11.20 -15.62 1.03
CA TYR A 62 -10.75 -16.48 2.14
C TYR A 62 -10.48 -17.94 1.76
N ASN A 63 -11.10 -18.42 0.68
CA ASN A 63 -11.03 -19.80 0.23
C ASN A 63 -10.15 -20.01 -1.00
N PHE A 64 -9.49 -18.97 -1.48
CA PHE A 64 -8.54 -19.12 -2.58
C PHE A 64 -7.42 -20.07 -2.14
N ALA A 65 -7.03 -20.99 -3.02
CA ALA A 65 -5.84 -21.81 -2.86
C ALA A 65 -5.45 -22.38 -4.23
N ALA A 66 -4.22 -22.12 -4.67
CA ALA A 66 -3.66 -22.65 -5.90
C ALA A 66 -2.13 -22.62 -5.86
N ASP A 67 -1.49 -23.58 -6.52
CA ASP A 67 -0.10 -23.43 -6.93
C ASP A 67 -0.06 -22.55 -8.18
N LEU A 68 0.61 -21.39 -8.06
CA LEU A 68 0.70 -20.40 -9.12
C LEU A 68 1.94 -20.60 -10.02
N GLY A 69 2.81 -21.55 -9.68
CA GLY A 69 4.09 -21.76 -10.37
C GLY A 69 5.08 -20.60 -10.21
N ASP A 70 4.88 -19.72 -9.23
CA ASP A 70 5.71 -18.56 -8.93
C ASP A 70 6.85 -18.86 -7.95
N GLY A 71 7.02 -20.14 -7.58
CA GLY A 71 8.06 -20.60 -6.67
C GLY A 71 7.78 -20.30 -5.20
N ARG A 72 6.54 -20.02 -4.82
CA ARG A 72 6.12 -19.80 -3.43
C ARG A 72 5.38 -21.01 -2.83
N GLY A 73 5.20 -22.07 -3.60
CA GLY A 73 4.36 -23.21 -3.27
C GLY A 73 2.89 -22.91 -3.51
N ILE A 74 2.01 -23.37 -2.62
CA ILE A 74 0.58 -23.09 -2.71
C ILE A 74 0.31 -21.71 -2.11
N THR A 75 -0.26 -20.82 -2.92
CA THR A 75 -0.75 -19.49 -2.52
C THR A 75 -2.22 -19.59 -2.14
N PHE A 76 -2.61 -19.06 -0.98
CA PHE A 76 -3.96 -19.22 -0.45
C PHE A 76 -4.46 -18.05 0.43
N GLY A 77 -5.78 -18.03 0.62
CA GLY A 77 -6.46 -17.07 1.49
C GLY A 77 -6.54 -15.65 0.92
N ARG A 78 -7.08 -14.73 1.75
CA ARG A 78 -7.44 -13.36 1.33
C ARG A 78 -6.26 -12.48 0.91
N ALA A 79 -5.04 -12.88 1.24
CA ALA A 79 -3.82 -12.08 1.10
C ALA A 79 -2.69 -12.82 0.39
N GLY A 80 -3.00 -13.96 -0.23
CA GLY A 80 -1.98 -14.75 -0.92
C GLY A 80 -0.90 -15.31 0.02
N PHE A 81 -1.28 -15.79 1.21
CA PHE A 81 -0.35 -16.50 2.09
C PHE A 81 0.24 -17.70 1.37
N THR A 82 1.52 -18.00 1.58
CA THR A 82 2.14 -19.11 0.84
C THR A 82 2.70 -20.18 1.77
N THR A 83 2.64 -21.42 1.31
CA THR A 83 3.20 -22.56 2.05
C THR A 83 4.72 -22.48 2.18
N GLY A 84 5.36 -21.68 1.35
CA GLY A 84 6.81 -21.53 1.30
C GLY A 84 7.40 -20.34 2.07
N THR A 85 6.57 -19.38 2.50
CA THR A 85 7.04 -18.11 3.11
C THR A 85 6.83 -18.00 4.61
N GLY A 86 6.27 -19.03 5.24
CA GLY A 86 6.09 -19.12 6.68
C GLY A 86 4.86 -18.37 7.21
N ASP A 87 4.35 -17.36 6.52
CA ASP A 87 3.04 -16.76 6.77
C ASP A 87 1.89 -17.77 6.60
N GLY A 88 1.96 -18.66 5.60
CA GLY A 88 1.02 -19.77 5.45
C GLY A 88 1.04 -20.72 6.65
N LEU A 89 2.23 -21.09 7.13
CA LEU A 89 2.38 -21.89 8.35
C LEU A 89 1.85 -21.17 9.59
N TRP A 90 2.04 -19.85 9.68
CA TRP A 90 1.50 -19.03 10.75
C TRP A 90 -0.03 -19.10 10.78
N VAL A 91 -0.67 -18.90 9.63
CA VAL A 91 -2.14 -18.96 9.48
C VAL A 91 -2.67 -20.33 9.88
N VAL A 92 -2.06 -21.41 9.36
CA VAL A 92 -2.50 -22.77 9.66
C VAL A 92 -2.35 -23.08 11.16
N ASN A 93 -1.21 -22.74 11.77
CA ASN A 93 -1.01 -22.95 13.21
C ASN A 93 -2.05 -22.20 14.06
N ARG A 94 -2.34 -20.94 13.72
CA ARG A 94 -3.36 -20.15 14.42
C ARG A 94 -4.76 -20.72 14.26
N TYR A 95 -5.08 -21.23 13.08
CA TYR A 95 -6.36 -21.91 12.85
C TYR A 95 -6.47 -23.23 13.62
N VAL A 96 -5.39 -24.02 13.68
CA VAL A 96 -5.33 -25.25 14.50
C VAL A 96 -5.52 -24.94 15.98
N GLN A 97 -4.94 -23.85 16.47
CA GLN A 97 -5.13 -23.38 17.85
C GLN A 97 -6.58 -22.92 18.10
N ALA A 98 -7.16 -22.17 17.16
CA ALA A 98 -8.53 -21.66 17.28
C ALA A 98 -9.59 -22.78 17.16
N LYS A 99 -9.29 -23.85 16.42
CA LYS A 99 -10.18 -24.98 16.19
C LYS A 99 -9.41 -26.31 16.37
N PRO A 100 -9.23 -26.80 17.60
CA PRO A 100 -8.38 -27.98 17.87
C PRO A 100 -9.05 -29.33 17.53
N VAL A 101 -10.37 -29.36 17.37
CA VAL A 101 -11.15 -30.60 17.10
C VAL A 101 -11.62 -30.60 15.65
N ASN A 102 -11.47 -31.76 14.96
CA ASN A 102 -11.88 -31.96 13.57
C ASN A 102 -11.32 -30.89 12.60
N ASN A 103 -10.07 -30.48 12.83
CA ASN A 103 -9.40 -29.50 11.99
C ASN A 103 -8.82 -30.15 10.73
N THR A 104 -9.31 -29.74 9.56
CA THR A 104 -8.86 -30.28 8.28
C THR A 104 -7.46 -29.81 7.88
N LEU A 105 -6.94 -28.74 8.48
CA LEU A 105 -5.60 -28.22 8.19
C LEU A 105 -4.51 -28.74 9.15
N ALA A 106 -4.88 -29.30 10.30
CA ALA A 106 -3.93 -29.83 11.27
C ALA A 106 -2.94 -30.89 10.71
N PRO A 107 -3.37 -31.82 9.83
CA PRO A 107 -2.47 -32.82 9.26
C PRO A 107 -1.33 -32.22 8.41
N TYR A 108 -1.48 -31.00 7.89
CA TYR A 108 -0.48 -30.36 7.02
C TYR A 108 0.59 -29.58 7.79
N VAL A 109 0.41 -29.32 9.09
CA VAL A 109 1.37 -28.57 9.92
C VAL A 109 2.78 -29.14 9.84
N PRO A 110 3.01 -30.47 9.96
CA PRO A 110 4.37 -31.02 9.87
C PRO A 110 5.04 -30.78 8.52
N ALA A 111 4.29 -30.88 7.41
CA ALA A 111 4.83 -30.64 6.06
C ALA A 111 5.19 -29.16 5.86
N LEU A 112 4.30 -28.25 6.27
CA LEU A 112 4.54 -26.80 6.22
C LEU A 112 5.75 -26.39 7.07
N ALA A 113 5.87 -26.94 8.29
CA ALA A 113 7.00 -26.68 9.17
C ALA A 113 8.32 -27.19 8.59
N ARG A 114 8.31 -28.37 7.96
CA ARG A 114 9.47 -28.96 7.28
C ARG A 114 9.92 -28.10 6.11
N ILE A 115 9.01 -27.72 5.20
CA ILE A 115 9.31 -26.86 4.04
C ILE A 115 9.97 -25.56 4.48
N LEU A 116 9.41 -24.91 5.51
CA LEU A 116 9.98 -23.68 6.05
C LEU A 116 11.36 -23.90 6.70
N ALA A 117 11.52 -24.97 7.47
CA ALA A 117 12.77 -25.28 8.17
C ALA A 117 13.91 -25.62 7.20
N GLU A 118 13.65 -26.38 6.15
CA GLU A 118 14.63 -26.72 5.11
C GLU A 118 15.16 -25.48 4.39
N ARG A 119 14.32 -24.45 4.29
CA ARG A 119 14.68 -23.18 3.65
C ARG A 119 15.43 -22.22 4.56
N THR A 120 14.89 -21.99 5.76
CA THR A 120 15.33 -20.90 6.64
C THR A 120 16.22 -21.36 7.78
N GLY A 121 16.36 -22.69 7.96
CA GLY A 121 16.90 -23.28 9.18
C GLY A 121 16.00 -23.09 10.41
N ASN A 122 14.79 -22.54 10.25
CA ASN A 122 13.90 -22.16 11.35
C ASN A 122 12.42 -22.38 11.00
N ALA A 123 11.80 -23.40 11.60
CA ALA A 123 10.38 -23.74 11.43
C ALA A 123 9.37 -22.71 11.98
N SER A 124 9.84 -21.53 12.40
CA SER A 124 9.01 -20.43 12.91
C SER A 124 9.41 -19.08 12.32
N ALA A 125 10.29 -19.06 11.30
CA ALA A 125 10.61 -17.85 10.57
C ALA A 125 9.40 -17.36 9.74
N LEU A 126 9.31 -16.05 9.57
CA LEU A 126 8.58 -15.45 8.46
C LEU A 126 9.67 -15.12 7.44
N SER A 127 9.61 -15.71 6.25
CA SER A 127 10.61 -15.51 5.21
C SER A 127 9.93 -15.13 3.91
N GLU A 128 10.34 -14.04 3.28
CA GLU A 128 9.88 -13.70 1.94
C GLU A 128 10.31 -14.78 0.93
N ALA A 129 9.48 -15.05 -0.08
CA ALA A 129 9.84 -16.01 -1.12
C ALA A 129 11.05 -15.57 -1.94
N GLU A 130 11.29 -14.28 -2.00
CA GLU A 130 12.44 -13.74 -2.71
C GLU A 130 13.75 -13.90 -1.95
N GLU A 131 13.71 -14.16 -0.63
CA GLU A 131 14.90 -14.14 0.25
C GLU A 131 16.01 -15.10 -0.21
N TYR A 132 15.65 -16.14 -0.96
CA TYR A 132 16.60 -17.18 -1.35
C TYR A 132 16.81 -17.37 -2.85
N GLY A 133 16.12 -16.64 -3.74
CA GLY A 133 16.29 -16.77 -5.20
C GLY A 133 16.08 -18.19 -5.76
N VAL A 134 15.60 -19.12 -4.92
CA VAL A 134 15.36 -20.53 -5.24
C VAL A 134 13.86 -20.76 -5.06
N PRO A 135 13.13 -21.07 -6.14
CA PRO A 135 11.74 -21.47 -6.09
C PRO A 135 11.52 -22.62 -5.09
N ILE A 136 10.50 -22.48 -4.24
CA ILE A 136 9.98 -23.60 -3.46
C ILE A 136 8.98 -24.33 -4.32
N ASN A 137 9.43 -25.46 -4.85
CA ASN A 137 8.56 -26.39 -5.57
C ASN A 137 8.25 -27.64 -4.72
N ASP A 138 8.66 -27.66 -3.44
CA ASP A 138 8.37 -28.77 -2.56
C ASP A 138 6.94 -28.67 -2.00
N THR A 139 6.08 -29.56 -2.47
CA THR A 139 4.71 -29.74 -2.00
C THR A 139 4.53 -31.09 -1.30
N THR A 140 5.62 -31.79 -0.97
CA THR A 140 5.57 -33.13 -0.36
C THR A 140 4.84 -33.10 0.98
N GLY A 141 3.75 -33.86 1.08
CA GLY A 141 2.88 -33.89 2.25
C GLY A 141 1.79 -32.81 2.28
N LEU A 142 1.60 -32.06 1.18
CA LEU A 142 0.52 -31.09 0.99
C LEU A 142 -0.58 -31.59 0.05
N ASP A 143 -0.63 -32.89 -0.24
CA ASP A 143 -1.70 -33.48 -1.06
C ASP A 143 -3.08 -33.18 -0.46
N GLY A 144 -3.97 -32.56 -1.25
CA GLY A 144 -5.30 -32.16 -0.80
C GLY A 144 -5.35 -30.84 -0.01
N PHE A 145 -4.22 -30.17 0.22
CA PHE A 145 -4.17 -28.93 1.01
C PHE A 145 -5.02 -27.81 0.39
N ALA A 146 -4.93 -27.63 -0.93
CA ALA A 146 -5.70 -26.59 -1.62
C ALA A 146 -7.21 -26.83 -1.50
N GLU A 147 -7.66 -28.08 -1.68
CA GLU A 147 -9.06 -28.49 -1.52
C GLU A 147 -9.53 -28.30 -0.07
N ALA A 148 -8.67 -28.63 0.90
CA ALA A 148 -8.96 -28.43 2.32
C ALA A 148 -9.15 -26.95 2.66
N VAL A 149 -8.33 -26.05 2.10
CA VAL A 149 -8.49 -24.59 2.25
C VAL A 149 -9.77 -24.09 1.56
N GLN A 150 -10.01 -24.53 0.33
CA GLN A 150 -11.19 -24.14 -0.45
C GLN A 150 -12.50 -24.51 0.28
N ALA A 151 -12.54 -25.66 0.96
CA ALA A 151 -13.68 -26.11 1.76
C ALA A 151 -13.93 -25.25 3.02
N LEU A 152 -12.93 -24.53 3.51
CA LEU A 152 -13.02 -23.69 4.71
C LEU A 152 -13.49 -22.26 4.44
N GLY A 153 -13.85 -21.94 3.19
CA GLY A 153 -14.26 -20.60 2.82
C GLY A 153 -15.39 -19.99 3.64
N GLY A 154 -16.30 -20.81 4.15
CA GLY A 154 -17.41 -20.40 5.02
C GLY A 154 -17.11 -20.49 6.52
N ASP A 155 -15.96 -21.01 6.93
CA ASP A 155 -15.63 -21.21 8.35
C ASP A 155 -15.28 -19.85 9.01
N PRO A 156 -16.06 -19.39 10.01
CA PRO A 156 -15.85 -18.09 10.62
C PRO A 156 -14.52 -17.99 11.38
N LEU A 157 -14.03 -19.08 11.97
CA LEU A 157 -12.74 -19.08 12.68
C LEU A 157 -11.59 -18.99 11.68
N PHE A 158 -11.70 -19.66 10.54
CA PHE A 158 -10.68 -19.57 9.50
C PHE A 158 -10.59 -18.15 8.92
N ARG A 159 -11.74 -17.51 8.65
CA ARG A 159 -11.79 -16.10 8.22
C ARG A 159 -11.16 -15.16 9.25
N GLN A 160 -11.56 -15.29 10.51
CA GLN A 160 -11.02 -14.46 11.60
C GLN A 160 -9.50 -14.61 11.75
N VAL A 161 -8.97 -15.83 11.60
CA VAL A 161 -7.53 -16.07 11.66
C VAL A 161 -6.80 -15.37 10.50
N GLN A 162 -7.35 -15.41 9.29
CA GLN A 162 -6.76 -14.68 8.16
C GLN A 162 -6.83 -13.16 8.35
N ASP A 163 -7.92 -12.62 8.92
CA ASP A 163 -8.01 -11.20 9.26
C ASP A 163 -6.95 -10.81 10.32
N SER A 164 -6.77 -11.65 11.34
CA SER A 164 -5.74 -11.46 12.36
C SER A 164 -4.31 -11.55 11.78
N ALA A 165 -4.10 -12.37 10.76
CA ALA A 165 -2.84 -12.43 10.02
C ALA A 165 -2.58 -11.09 9.31
N MET A 166 -3.58 -10.53 8.63
CA MET A 166 -3.46 -9.21 7.99
C MET A 166 -3.03 -8.13 8.98
N ASP A 167 -3.65 -8.13 10.15
CA ASP A 167 -3.32 -7.19 11.21
C ASP A 167 -1.91 -7.39 11.75
N SER A 168 -1.54 -8.63 12.04
CA SER A 168 -0.30 -8.94 12.75
C SER A 168 0.93 -8.82 11.85
N LEU A 169 0.82 -9.30 10.62
CA LEU A 169 1.95 -9.46 9.70
C LEU A 169 2.18 -8.23 8.82
N TYR A 170 1.13 -7.46 8.48
CA TYR A 170 1.24 -6.40 7.48
C TYR A 170 0.71 -5.05 7.97
N TYR A 171 -0.53 -4.97 8.45
CA TYR A 171 -1.13 -3.69 8.80
C TYR A 171 -0.46 -3.03 10.01
N ASN A 172 -0.39 -3.70 11.16
CA ASN A 172 0.19 -3.08 12.35
C ASN A 172 1.67 -2.70 12.16
N PRO A 173 2.53 -3.53 11.52
CA PRO A 173 3.88 -3.13 11.15
C PRO A 173 3.92 -1.88 10.25
N SER A 174 3.13 -1.83 9.17
CA SER A 174 3.11 -0.67 8.27
C SER A 174 2.62 0.61 8.96
N GLN A 175 1.66 0.51 9.89
CA GLN A 175 1.19 1.68 10.64
C GLN A 175 2.22 2.17 11.66
N ARG A 176 3.01 1.27 12.26
CA ARG A 176 4.16 1.66 13.10
C ARG A 176 5.23 2.38 12.27
N ALA A 177 5.53 1.88 11.08
CA ALA A 177 6.45 2.56 10.15
C ALA A 177 5.90 3.94 9.73
N SER A 178 4.60 4.02 9.42
CA SER A 178 3.92 5.28 9.10
C SER A 178 4.04 6.30 10.23
N ALA A 179 3.86 5.84 11.48
CA ALA A 179 4.02 6.69 12.65
C ALA A 179 5.45 7.24 12.77
N ALA A 180 6.47 6.38 12.60
CA ALA A 180 7.88 6.76 12.66
C ALA A 180 8.30 7.73 11.55
N LEU A 181 7.73 7.59 10.35
CA LEU A 181 7.99 8.45 9.20
C LEU A 181 7.29 9.80 9.28
N GLY A 182 6.30 9.97 10.16
CA GLY A 182 5.52 11.21 10.24
C GLY A 182 4.36 11.29 9.26
N LEU A 183 3.88 10.16 8.73
CA LEU A 183 2.85 10.14 7.68
C LEU A 183 1.49 10.63 8.22
N ARG A 184 0.91 11.62 7.53
CA ARG A 184 -0.39 12.20 7.88
C ARG A 184 -1.47 11.72 6.93
N LEU A 185 -1.16 11.58 5.64
CA LEU A 185 -2.14 11.26 4.62
C LEU A 185 -2.64 9.81 4.78
N PRO A 186 -3.96 9.57 4.76
CA PRO A 186 -4.52 8.22 4.72
C PRO A 186 -4.00 7.41 3.53
N LEU A 187 -3.80 8.05 2.38
CA LEU A 187 -3.27 7.40 1.19
C LEU A 187 -1.85 6.88 1.40
N SER A 188 -0.94 7.66 2.02
CA SER A 188 0.42 7.20 2.31
C SER A 188 0.41 5.96 3.22
N LYS A 189 -0.50 5.93 4.21
CA LYS A 189 -0.64 4.81 5.15
C LYS A 189 -1.22 3.56 4.46
N ALA A 190 -2.17 3.73 3.54
CA ALA A 190 -2.73 2.64 2.75
C ALA A 190 -1.70 2.07 1.76
N GLN A 191 -0.92 2.93 1.10
CA GLN A 191 0.16 2.51 0.22
C GLN A 191 1.24 1.74 0.98
N LEU A 192 1.59 2.20 2.18
CA LEU A 192 2.57 1.51 3.00
C LEU A 192 2.06 0.16 3.52
N TYR A 193 0.76 0.06 3.80
CA TYR A 193 0.12 -1.21 4.13
C TYR A 193 0.23 -2.20 2.97
N ASP A 194 -0.17 -1.80 1.76
CA ASP A 194 -0.03 -2.63 0.56
C ASP A 194 1.43 -3.02 0.30
N THR A 195 2.36 -2.09 0.49
CA THR A 195 3.80 -2.37 0.34
C THR A 195 4.26 -3.48 1.29
N TRP A 196 3.75 -3.50 2.53
CA TRP A 196 4.05 -4.58 3.48
C TRP A 196 3.42 -5.91 3.09
N VAL A 197 2.23 -5.91 2.47
CA VAL A 197 1.60 -7.13 1.95
C VAL A 197 2.42 -7.70 0.80
N GLN A 198 2.87 -6.85 -0.13
CA GLN A 198 3.55 -7.26 -1.35
C GLN A 198 5.04 -7.61 -1.16
N HIS A 199 5.71 -6.92 -0.23
CA HIS A 199 7.17 -6.96 -0.10
C HIS A 199 7.67 -7.31 1.30
N GLY A 200 6.76 -7.42 2.28
CA GLY A 200 7.09 -7.65 3.68
C GLY A 200 8.18 -6.73 4.23
N SER A 201 8.95 -7.25 5.18
CA SER A 201 10.10 -6.55 5.75
C SER A 201 11.28 -7.49 5.88
N ALA A 202 12.50 -6.96 5.77
CA ALA A 202 13.71 -7.75 5.84
C ALA A 202 14.76 -7.11 6.75
N ASP A 203 15.68 -7.91 7.27
CA ASP A 203 16.87 -7.40 7.95
C ASP A 203 17.71 -6.54 6.98
N PRO A 204 18.29 -5.40 7.40
CA PRO A 204 19.15 -4.56 6.55
C PRO A 204 20.36 -5.27 5.92
N GLN A 205 20.80 -6.39 6.47
CA GLN A 205 21.87 -7.23 5.94
C GLN A 205 21.35 -8.31 4.97
N SER A 206 20.04 -8.51 4.88
CA SER A 206 19.43 -9.49 3.99
C SER A 206 19.64 -9.09 2.53
N PRO A 207 19.96 -10.04 1.62
CA PRO A 207 20.13 -9.76 0.20
C PRO A 207 18.86 -9.22 -0.48
N VAL A 208 17.68 -9.43 0.12
CA VAL A 208 16.40 -8.91 -0.37
C VAL A 208 15.97 -7.60 0.27
N PHE A 209 16.78 -7.02 1.17
CA PHE A 209 16.45 -5.77 1.83
C PHE A 209 16.04 -4.68 0.84
N ALA A 210 16.76 -4.52 -0.27
CA ALA A 210 16.45 -3.50 -1.27
C ALA A 210 15.03 -3.60 -1.89
N ARG A 211 14.41 -4.78 -1.81
CA ARG A 211 13.05 -5.05 -2.31
C ARG A 211 12.00 -5.12 -1.21
N SER A 212 12.40 -5.15 0.06
CA SER A 212 11.45 -5.18 1.17
C SER A 212 10.86 -3.79 1.43
N ALA A 213 9.72 -3.71 2.10
CA ALA A 213 9.06 -2.44 2.36
C ALA A 213 9.97 -1.44 3.11
N ASN A 214 10.75 -1.92 4.09
CA ASN A 214 11.69 -1.10 4.84
C ASN A 214 12.95 -0.72 4.05
N GLY A 215 13.37 -1.50 3.03
CA GLY A 215 14.44 -1.06 2.14
C GLY A 215 13.96 -0.07 1.08
N ILE A 216 12.73 -0.21 0.59
CA ILE A 216 12.08 0.79 -0.28
C ILE A 216 11.99 2.13 0.44
N ILE A 217 11.54 2.15 1.70
CA ILE A 217 11.57 3.35 2.55
C ILE A 217 12.99 3.93 2.63
N SER A 218 13.99 3.10 2.96
CA SER A 218 15.39 3.52 3.08
C SER A 218 15.93 4.16 1.80
N TYR A 219 15.58 3.60 0.64
CA TYR A 219 15.91 4.17 -0.66
C TYR A 219 15.28 5.55 -0.88
N VAL A 220 13.98 5.69 -0.60
CA VAL A 220 13.24 6.95 -0.77
C VAL A 220 13.80 8.03 0.16
N ASP A 221 14.01 7.68 1.42
CA ASP A 221 14.55 8.59 2.43
C ASP A 221 15.93 9.11 2.01
N LYS A 222 16.81 8.22 1.54
CA LYS A 222 18.13 8.59 1.03
C LYS A 222 18.04 9.48 -0.19
N LYS A 223 17.10 9.21 -1.10
CA LYS A 223 16.91 9.98 -2.34
C LYS A 223 16.41 11.41 -2.07
N LEU A 224 15.56 11.57 -1.05
CA LEU A 224 14.96 12.87 -0.71
C LEU A 224 15.69 13.62 0.40
N GLY A 225 16.71 13.01 1.01
CA GLY A 225 17.46 13.60 2.12
C GLY A 225 16.70 13.60 3.44
N GLY A 226 15.73 12.71 3.61
CA GLY A 226 14.93 12.54 4.83
C GLY A 226 13.52 12.01 4.57
N TYR A 227 12.69 12.08 5.60
CA TYR A 227 11.28 11.64 5.59
C TYR A 227 10.34 12.73 6.14
N PRO A 228 9.01 12.56 6.08
CA PRO A 228 8.07 13.63 6.40
C PRO A 228 8.20 14.24 7.80
N LEU A 229 8.53 13.43 8.82
CA LEU A 229 8.78 13.95 10.17
C LEU A 229 10.02 14.87 10.24
N GLN A 230 10.98 14.72 9.32
CA GLN A 230 12.17 15.56 9.19
C GLN A 230 11.95 16.79 8.28
N GLY A 231 10.71 17.02 7.81
CA GLY A 231 10.35 18.18 7.00
C GLY A 231 10.34 17.93 5.48
N VAL A 232 10.54 16.68 5.02
CA VAL A 232 10.32 16.32 3.62
C VAL A 232 8.83 16.41 3.30
N ASN A 233 8.49 16.91 2.11
CA ASN A 233 7.10 16.97 1.67
C ASN A 233 6.53 15.55 1.51
N GLU A 234 5.44 15.23 2.22
CA GLU A 234 4.86 13.88 2.23
C GLU A 234 4.36 13.42 0.86
N THR A 235 3.76 14.31 0.06
CA THR A 235 3.33 13.99 -1.32
C THR A 235 4.52 13.63 -2.20
N LEU A 236 5.63 14.39 -2.10
CA LEU A 236 6.86 14.06 -2.82
C LEU A 236 7.45 12.72 -2.36
N TRP A 237 7.42 12.45 -1.05
CA TRP A 237 7.87 11.19 -0.47
C TRP A 237 7.05 10.00 -0.99
N LEU A 238 5.73 10.12 -1.01
CA LEU A 238 4.81 9.11 -1.54
C LEU A 238 5.06 8.83 -3.03
N GLU A 239 5.13 9.87 -3.85
CA GLU A 239 5.36 9.72 -5.30
C GLU A 239 6.76 9.16 -5.61
N ALA A 240 7.78 9.48 -4.80
CA ALA A 240 9.11 8.89 -4.95
C ALA A 240 9.11 7.38 -4.65
N GLY A 241 8.37 6.96 -3.61
CA GLY A 241 8.17 5.54 -3.28
C GLY A 241 7.38 4.78 -4.33
N ALA A 242 6.38 5.42 -4.96
CA ALA A 242 5.58 4.84 -6.03
C ALA A 242 6.41 4.35 -7.24
N PHE A 243 7.63 4.85 -7.45
CA PHE A 243 8.52 4.36 -8.51
C PHE A 243 9.24 3.05 -8.17
N GLN A 244 9.18 2.58 -6.94
CA GLN A 244 9.80 1.32 -6.50
C GLN A 244 8.80 0.16 -6.42
N LEU A 245 7.52 0.41 -6.71
CA LEU A 245 6.45 -0.54 -6.49
C LEU A 245 5.85 -0.97 -7.83
N ASP A 246 5.51 -2.26 -7.94
CA ASP A 246 4.90 -2.82 -9.15
C ASP A 246 3.47 -2.28 -9.37
N ARG A 247 2.76 -1.95 -8.28
CA ARG A 247 1.37 -1.44 -8.30
C ARG A 247 1.20 -0.23 -7.39
N PRO A 248 1.73 0.95 -7.75
CA PRO A 248 1.66 2.10 -6.87
C PRO A 248 0.29 2.76 -6.85
N LEU A 249 -0.25 3.06 -5.66
CA LEU A 249 -1.29 4.08 -5.52
C LEU A 249 -0.63 5.45 -5.72
N ARG A 250 -1.04 6.16 -6.78
CA ARG A 250 -0.55 7.50 -7.10
C ARG A 250 -1.62 8.56 -6.83
N LEU A 251 -1.18 9.75 -6.47
CA LEU A 251 -2.07 10.92 -6.40
C LEU A 251 -2.33 11.40 -7.83
N LEU A 252 -3.36 10.86 -8.49
CA LEU A 252 -3.83 11.41 -9.76
C LEU A 252 -4.77 12.58 -9.48
N TRP A 253 -4.28 13.80 -9.69
CA TRP A 253 -5.12 15.01 -9.73
C TRP A 253 -5.79 15.26 -11.09
N ASP A 254 -5.41 14.50 -12.12
CA ASP A 254 -6.04 14.62 -13.43
C ASP A 254 -7.27 13.74 -13.52
N ARG A 255 -8.42 14.34 -13.84
CA ARG A 255 -9.60 13.61 -14.32
C ARG A 255 -9.14 12.73 -15.50
N CYS A 256 -9.50 11.44 -15.53
CA CYS A 256 -9.35 10.62 -16.75
C CYS A 256 -9.96 11.42 -17.91
N THR A 257 -9.12 11.91 -18.82
CA THR A 257 -9.57 12.42 -20.12
C THR A 257 -9.50 11.26 -21.11
N ALA A 258 -10.36 11.31 -22.13
CA ALA A 258 -10.70 10.19 -22.99
C ALA A 258 -9.50 9.44 -23.61
N LEU A 259 -9.79 8.20 -24.04
CA LEU A 259 -8.89 7.25 -24.72
C LEU A 259 -7.82 7.92 -25.58
N ASP A 260 -6.58 7.43 -25.48
CA ASP A 260 -5.50 7.84 -26.38
C ASP A 260 -5.91 7.54 -27.84
N PRO A 261 -5.99 8.55 -28.72
CA PRO A 261 -6.45 8.37 -30.10
C PRO A 261 -5.58 7.43 -30.93
N GLN A 262 -4.33 7.18 -30.53
CA GLN A 262 -3.37 6.35 -31.26
C GLN A 262 -3.45 4.87 -30.89
N VAL A 263 -3.78 4.56 -29.64
CA VAL A 263 -3.79 3.17 -29.13
C VAL A 263 -5.18 2.66 -28.74
N GLY A 264 -6.20 3.53 -28.67
CA GLY A 264 -7.59 3.13 -28.48
C GLY A 264 -7.95 2.64 -27.06
N TYR A 265 -6.99 2.67 -26.13
CA TYR A 265 -7.17 2.42 -24.70
C TYR A 265 -6.30 3.39 -23.90
N HIS A 266 -6.68 3.70 -22.66
CA HIS A 266 -5.84 4.53 -21.80
C HIS A 266 -4.62 3.71 -21.35
N PRO A 267 -3.38 4.25 -21.43
CA PRO A 267 -2.14 3.48 -21.19
C PRO A 267 -1.97 2.98 -19.73
N ARG A 268 -2.92 3.27 -18.84
CA ARG A 268 -2.88 2.93 -17.41
C ARG A 268 -4.06 2.05 -16.96
N GLY A 269 -4.75 1.38 -17.89
CA GLY A 269 -5.87 0.47 -17.60
C GLY A 269 -7.26 1.06 -17.89
N PRO A 270 -8.35 0.30 -17.64
CA PRO A 270 -9.71 0.74 -17.95
C PRO A 270 -10.11 1.98 -17.12
N CYS A 271 -10.33 3.12 -17.79
CA CYS A 271 -10.92 4.32 -17.19
C CYS A 271 -12.46 4.17 -17.20
N THR A 272 -13.09 4.11 -16.03
CA THR A 272 -14.52 4.40 -15.87
C THR A 272 -14.72 5.88 -15.54
N ASN A 273 -15.88 6.45 -15.89
CA ASN A 273 -16.22 7.83 -15.51
C ASN A 273 -16.28 7.92 -13.99
N GLN A 274 -15.34 8.63 -13.38
CA GLN A 274 -15.27 8.84 -11.94
C GLN A 274 -16.40 9.77 -11.47
N SER A 275 -17.07 9.39 -10.39
CA SER A 275 -17.93 10.30 -9.64
C SER A 275 -17.09 11.46 -9.09
N ALA A 276 -17.59 12.70 -9.16
CA ALA A 276 -16.84 13.87 -8.70
C ALA A 276 -16.46 13.73 -7.21
N GLY A 277 -15.16 13.84 -6.89
CA GLY A 277 -14.64 13.71 -5.52
C GLY A 277 -14.28 12.27 -5.10
N VAL A 278 -14.16 11.33 -6.02
CA VAL A 278 -13.89 9.91 -5.73
C VAL A 278 -12.57 9.44 -6.36
N LEU A 279 -11.73 8.76 -5.59
CA LEU A 279 -10.59 8.00 -6.08
C LEU A 279 -11.07 6.70 -6.72
N SER A 280 -10.64 6.43 -7.95
CA SER A 280 -10.88 5.14 -8.61
C SER A 280 -9.57 4.47 -9.00
N VAL A 281 -9.47 3.18 -8.67
CA VAL A 281 -8.31 2.32 -8.96
C VAL A 281 -8.81 1.10 -9.73
N GLY A 282 -8.33 0.92 -10.95
CA GLY A 282 -8.72 -0.24 -11.79
C GLY A 282 -10.20 -0.26 -12.21
N GLY A 283 -10.89 0.88 -12.24
CA GLY A 283 -12.29 0.98 -12.66
C GLY A 283 -13.32 0.88 -11.53
N VAL A 284 -12.89 0.76 -10.27
CA VAL A 284 -13.73 0.73 -9.06
C VAL A 284 -13.67 2.09 -8.35
N ASP A 285 -14.83 2.66 -8.01
CA ASP A 285 -14.98 3.93 -7.28
C ASP A 285 -14.83 3.70 -5.76
N TYR A 286 -13.70 4.13 -5.15
CA TYR A 286 -13.38 3.95 -3.73
C TYR A 286 -13.77 5.15 -2.84
N GLY A 287 -14.70 6.00 -3.27
CA GLY A 287 -15.04 7.24 -2.56
C GLY A 287 -13.88 8.24 -2.44
N SER A 288 -14.06 9.31 -1.65
CA SER A 288 -12.99 10.26 -1.32
C SER A 288 -12.07 9.65 -0.24
N PHE A 289 -10.76 9.63 -0.46
CA PHE A 289 -9.78 9.56 0.64
C PHE A 289 -9.53 10.95 1.28
N ASP A 290 -10.30 11.96 0.88
CA ASP A 290 -10.12 13.34 1.30
C ASP A 290 -10.27 13.51 2.82
N ILE A 291 -9.28 14.25 3.31
CA ILE A 291 -9.14 14.85 4.62
C ILE A 291 -9.89 16.19 4.56
N PRO A 292 -10.72 16.56 5.55
CA PRO A 292 -11.26 17.92 5.63
C PRO A 292 -10.16 18.98 5.78
#